data_AF-L9XR10-F1
#
_entry.id   AF-L9XR10-F1
#
_cell.length_a   1.000
_cell.length_b   1.000
_cell.length_c   1.000
_cell.angle_alpha   90.00
_cell.angle_beta   90.00
_cell.angle_gamma   90.00
#
_symmetry.space_group_name_H-M   'P 1'
#
loop_
_entity.id
_entity.type
_entity.pdbx_description
1 polymer ?
#
loop_
_entity_poly.entity_id
_entity_poly.type
_entity_poly.pdbx_seq_one_letter_code
_entity_poly.pdbx_strand_id
1 'polypeptide(L)'
;MSDLLTALSVIFITGGAFLLVAHRLGLPTVPFFIIAGVVAGFFIEEAVTLELARFGIILLVFTFSVQIQFEAIRTVLTDSEAVALGQVFGLGTLGIAAGVVIGLPTDQAIFLGIAAGLSSTIVGTGGCVESLDGVGIGR
;
A
#
# COMPACT_ATOMS: atom_id res chain seq x y z
N MET A 1 -23.36 -3.34 -14.99
CA MET A 1 -23.43 -3.87 -13.59
C MET A 1 -22.76 -5.24 -13.47
N SER A 2 -22.98 -6.17 -14.40
CA SER A 2 -22.35 -7.51 -14.39
C SER A 2 -20.82 -7.42 -14.31
N ASP A 3 -20.22 -6.49 -15.04
CA ASP A 3 -18.77 -6.45 -15.25
C ASP A 3 -18.04 -6.05 -13.96
N LEU A 4 -18.65 -5.20 -13.14
CA LEU A 4 -18.12 -4.81 -11.84
C LEU A 4 -18.18 -5.98 -10.85
N LEU A 5 -19.28 -6.75 -10.82
CA LEU A 5 -19.37 -7.95 -9.98
C LEU A 5 -18.37 -9.03 -10.43
N THR A 6 -18.20 -9.21 -11.74
CA THR A 6 -17.23 -10.16 -12.28
C THR A 6 -15.80 -9.75 -11.91
N ALA A 7 -15.43 -8.48 -12.11
CA ALA A 7 -14.12 -7.96 -11.74
C ALA A 7 -13.85 -8.13 -10.24
N LEU A 8 -14.82 -7.76 -9.39
CA LEU A 8 -14.73 -7.94 -7.94
C LEU A 8 -14.53 -9.41 -7.57
N SER A 9 -15.29 -10.32 -8.19
CA SER A 9 -15.19 -11.76 -7.95
C SER A 9 -13.81 -12.30 -8.34
N VAL A 10 -13.29 -11.91 -9.51
CA VAL A 10 -11.95 -12.31 -9.97
C VAL A 10 -10.87 -11.81 -9.00
N ILE A 11 -10.95 -10.56 -8.55
CA ILE A 11 -10.00 -9.98 -7.60
C ILE A 11 -10.03 -10.72 -6.26
N PHE A 12 -11.21 -10.98 -5.70
CA PHE A 12 -11.33 -11.70 -4.43
C PHE A 12 -10.87 -13.16 -4.52
N ILE A 13 -11.22 -13.87 -5.59
CA ILE A 13 -10.81 -15.27 -5.78
C ILE A 13 -9.29 -15.35 -5.96
N THR A 14 -8.74 -14.51 -6.83
CA THR A 14 -7.30 -14.52 -7.14
C THR A 14 -6.50 -14.04 -5.93
N GLY A 15 -6.88 -12.92 -5.33
CA GLY A 15 -6.27 -12.40 -4.10
C GLY A 15 -6.33 -13.41 -2.96
N GLY A 16 -7.49 -14.04 -2.74
CA GLY A 16 -7.67 -15.07 -1.71
C GLY A 16 -6.82 -16.31 -1.94
N ALA A 17 -6.70 -16.77 -3.19
CA ALA A 17 -5.84 -17.91 -3.53
C ALA A 17 -4.37 -17.62 -3.24
N PHE A 18 -3.86 -16.46 -3.69
CA PHE A 18 -2.48 -16.04 -3.45
C PHE A 18 -2.21 -15.79 -1.96
N LEU A 19 -3.16 -15.21 -1.23
CA LEU A 19 -3.07 -15.07 0.23
C LEU A 19 -2.95 -16.42 0.94
N LEU A 20 -3.77 -17.39 0.52
CA LEU A 20 -3.74 -18.73 1.09
C LEU A 20 -2.38 -19.40 0.87
N VAL A 21 -1.79 -19.22 -0.32
CA VAL A 21 -0.43 -19.68 -0.62
C VAL A 21 0.61 -18.95 0.25
N ALA A 22 0.54 -17.62 0.34
CA ALA A 22 1.46 -16.81 1.15
C ALA A 22 1.46 -17.26 2.62
N HIS A 23 0.26 -17.40 3.20
CA HIS A 23 0.07 -17.84 4.58
C HIS A 23 0.57 -19.27 4.80
N ARG A 24 0.36 -20.19 3.84
CA ARG A 24 0.85 -21.57 3.93
C ARG A 24 2.38 -21.67 3.88
N LEU A 25 3.03 -20.73 3.19
CA LEU A 25 4.49 -20.69 3.05
C LEU A 25 5.16 -19.79 4.10
N GLY A 26 4.40 -19.09 4.95
CA GLY A 26 4.93 -18.12 5.91
C GLY A 26 5.63 -16.93 5.25
N LEU A 27 5.19 -16.55 4.04
CA LEU A 27 5.77 -15.46 3.27
C LEU A 27 4.97 -14.17 3.45
N PRO A 28 5.62 -12.98 3.32
CA PRO A 28 4.94 -11.70 3.39
C PRO A 28 3.77 -11.63 2.41
N THR A 29 2.60 -11.19 2.90
CA THR A 29 1.36 -11.17 2.11
C THR A 29 1.37 -10.11 1.00
N VAL A 30 2.10 -9.01 1.19
CA VAL A 30 2.09 -7.85 0.29
C VAL A 30 2.59 -8.18 -1.13
N PRO A 31 3.78 -8.81 -1.33
CA PRO A 31 4.21 -9.24 -2.66
C PRO A 31 3.20 -10.15 -3.37
N PHE A 32 2.54 -11.03 -2.63
CA PHE A 32 1.54 -11.95 -3.19
C PHE A 32 0.29 -11.22 -3.67
N PHE A 33 -0.13 -10.15 -2.99
CA PHE A 33 -1.21 -9.28 -3.49
C PHE A 33 -0.82 -8.53 -4.77
N ILE A 34 0.42 -8.07 -4.88
CA ILE A 34 0.91 -7.44 -6.13
C ILE A 34 0.86 -8.45 -7.27
N ILE A 35 1.35 -9.67 -7.06
CA ILE A 35 1.31 -10.74 -8.07
C ILE A 35 -0.16 -11.09 -8.41
N ALA A 36 -1.03 -11.20 -7.41
CA ALA A 36 -2.46 -11.46 -7.63
C ALA A 36 -3.11 -10.35 -8.47
N GLY A 37 -2.77 -9.08 -8.23
CA GLY A 37 -3.24 -7.95 -9.02
C GLY A 37 -2.74 -7.99 -10.47
N VAL A 38 -1.45 -8.33 -10.68
CA VAL A 38 -0.88 -8.53 -12.02
C VAL A 38 -1.60 -9.65 -12.76
N VAL A 39 -1.87 -10.78 -12.09
CA VAL A 39 -2.59 -11.92 -12.68
C VAL A 39 -4.05 -11.57 -12.98
N ALA A 40 -4.76 -10.95 -12.04
CA ALA A 40 -6.15 -10.55 -12.20
C ALA A 40 -6.34 -9.50 -13.30
N GLY A 41 -5.36 -8.60 -13.47
CA GLY A 41 -5.38 -7.56 -14.50
C GLY A 41 -5.43 -8.08 -15.94
N PHE A 42 -5.04 -9.33 -16.19
CA PHE A 42 -5.22 -9.95 -17.51
C PHE A 42 -6.69 -10.28 -17.84
N PHE A 43 -7.56 -10.34 -16.85
CA PHE A 43 -8.96 -10.75 -17.00
C PHE A 43 -9.95 -9.60 -16.83
N ILE A 44 -9.49 -8.40 -16.47
CA ILE A 44 -10.32 -7.26 -16.10
C ILE A 44 -9.93 -6.05 -16.96
N GLU A 45 -10.93 -5.30 -17.42
CA GLU A 45 -10.70 -4.07 -18.17
C GLU A 45 -10.07 -2.97 -17.31
N GLU A 46 -9.21 -2.17 -17.93
CA GLU A 46 -8.47 -1.09 -17.25
C GLU A 46 -9.41 -0.04 -16.63
N ALA A 47 -10.48 0.34 -17.34
CA ALA A 47 -11.44 1.33 -16.85
C ALA A 47 -12.12 0.88 -15.55
N VAL A 48 -12.56 -0.39 -15.49
CA VAL A 48 -13.19 -0.97 -14.29
C VAL A 48 -12.16 -1.11 -13.17
N THR A 49 -10.92 -1.48 -13.50
CA THR A 49 -9.83 -1.57 -12.52
C THR A 49 -9.54 -0.22 -11.87
N LEU A 50 -9.49 0.86 -12.66
CA LEU A 50 -9.22 2.21 -12.17
C LEU A 50 -10.36 2.73 -11.28
N GLU A 51 -11.61 2.45 -11.67
CA GLU A 51 -12.79 2.77 -10.86
C GLU A 51 -12.76 2.03 -9.51
N LEU A 52 -12.46 0.72 -9.53
CA LEU A 52 -12.40 -0.09 -8.32
C LEU A 52 -11.24 0.31 -7.41
N ALA A 53 -10.08 0.66 -7.97
CA ALA A 53 -8.94 1.18 -7.23
C ALA A 53 -9.30 2.49 -6.52
N ARG A 54 -10.06 3.38 -7.17
CA ARG A 54 -10.55 4.62 -6.55
C ARG A 54 -11.44 4.34 -5.35
N PHE A 55 -12.41 3.43 -5.47
CA PHE A 55 -13.25 3.03 -4.34
C PHE A 55 -12.43 2.38 -3.23
N GLY A 56 -11.49 1.50 -3.56
CA GLY A 56 -10.58 0.87 -2.60
C GLY A 56 -9.78 1.88 -1.78
N ILE A 57 -9.18 2.88 -2.43
CA ILE A 57 -8.41 3.94 -1.76
C ILE A 57 -9.32 4.76 -0.82
N ILE A 58 -10.52 5.14 -1.27
CA ILE A 58 -11.47 5.91 -0.46
C ILE A 58 -11.85 5.12 0.80
N LEU A 59 -12.20 3.84 0.65
CA LEU A 59 -12.58 2.97 1.77
C LEU A 59 -11.40 2.74 2.72
N LEU A 60 -10.19 2.54 2.19
CA LEU A 60 -8.98 2.34 2.98
C LEU A 60 -8.64 3.58 3.81
N VAL A 61 -8.64 4.77 3.19
CA VAL A 61 -8.42 6.05 3.90
C VAL A 61 -9.51 6.29 4.94
N PHE A 62 -10.76 5.94 4.64
CA PHE A 62 -11.86 6.04 5.60
C PHE A 62 -11.65 5.14 6.82
N THR A 63 -11.36 3.85 6.61
CA THR A 63 -11.12 2.90 7.71
C THR A 63 -9.90 3.28 8.55
N PHE A 64 -8.84 3.82 7.93
CA PHE A 64 -7.73 4.38 8.69
C PHE A 64 -8.15 5.58 9.52
N SER A 65 -8.90 6.51 8.93
CA SER A 65 -9.35 7.72 9.63
C SER A 65 -10.21 7.40 10.86
N VAL A 66 -11.06 6.36 10.79
CA VAL A 66 -11.92 5.95 11.91
C VAL A 66 -11.14 5.27 13.05
N GLN A 67 -10.05 4.57 12.76
CA GLN A 67 -9.25 3.87 13.78
C GLN A 67 -8.31 4.79 14.56
N ILE A 68 -8.19 6.06 14.15
CA ILE A 68 -7.31 7.02 14.79
C ILE A 68 -7.85 7.38 16.19
N GLN A 69 -7.13 6.95 17.23
CA GLN A 69 -7.40 7.34 18.62
C GLN A 69 -6.69 8.67 18.93
N PHE A 70 -7.45 9.77 18.98
CA PHE A 70 -6.93 11.12 19.20
C PHE A 70 -6.11 11.29 20.50
N GLU A 71 -6.36 10.46 21.51
CA GLU A 71 -5.66 10.50 22.81
C GLU A 71 -4.21 10.00 22.70
N ALA A 72 -3.95 8.96 21.90
CA ALA A 72 -2.61 8.39 21.70
C ALA A 72 -1.72 9.27 20.81
N ILE A 73 -2.33 10.12 19.98
CA ILE A 73 -1.61 11.01 19.06
C ILE A 73 -0.96 12.17 19.83
N ARG A 74 -1.64 12.77 20.81
CA ARG A 74 -1.18 13.99 21.48
C ARG A 74 0.15 13.82 22.22
N THR A 75 0.46 12.63 22.73
CA THR A 75 1.68 12.37 23.51
C THR A 75 2.92 12.15 22.64
N VAL A 76 2.74 11.83 21.35
CA VAL A 76 3.84 11.43 20.43
C VAL A 76 4.06 12.46 19.32
N LEU A 77 3.08 13.34 19.06
CA LEU A 77 3.15 14.38 18.02
C LEU A 77 4.37 15.28 18.13
N THR A 78 4.71 15.78 19.33
CA THR A 78 5.74 16.83 19.44
C THR A 78 7.13 16.37 18.99
N ASP A 79 7.50 15.10 19.21
CA ASP A 79 8.81 14.57 18.77
C ASP A 79 8.73 13.82 17.42
N SER A 80 7.60 13.17 17.11
CA SER A 80 7.48 12.36 15.88
C SER A 80 7.01 13.14 14.65
N GLU A 81 6.37 14.30 14.82
CA GLU A 81 5.88 15.12 13.71
C GLU A 81 7.04 15.65 12.86
N ALA A 82 8.11 16.16 13.49
CA ALA A 82 9.27 16.67 12.77
C ALA A 82 9.99 15.57 11.96
N VAL A 83 10.07 14.36 12.52
CA VAL A 83 10.68 13.20 11.84
C VAL A 83 9.80 12.73 10.69
N ALA A 84 8.49 12.65 10.89
CA ALA A 84 7.55 12.26 9.83
C ALA A 84 7.54 13.27 8.68
N LEU A 85 7.50 14.57 8.97
CA LEU A 85 7.63 15.61 7.95
C LEU A 85 8.99 15.53 7.24
N GLY A 86 10.08 15.39 8.00
CA GLY A 86 11.42 15.21 7.44
C GLY A 86 11.51 14.00 6.52
N GLN A 87 10.88 12.88 6.88
CA GLN A 87 10.81 11.68 6.04
C GLN A 87 10.02 11.95 4.75
N VAL A 88 8.82 12.50 4.84
CA VAL A 88 7.96 12.74 3.66
C VAL A 88 8.66 13.69 2.68
N PHE A 89 9.25 14.78 3.18
CA PHE A 89 10.02 15.70 2.36
C PHE A 89 11.31 15.06 1.81
N GLY A 90 12.04 14.31 2.64
CA GLY A 90 13.28 13.65 2.25
C GLY A 90 13.06 12.59 1.17
N LEU A 91 12.20 11.59 1.42
CA LEU A 91 11.86 10.58 0.42
C LEU A 91 11.15 11.17 -0.79
N GLY A 92 10.27 12.16 -0.60
CA GLY A 92 9.58 12.81 -1.69
C GLY A 92 10.55 13.49 -2.66
N THR A 93 11.45 14.32 -2.14
CA THR A 93 12.47 15.00 -2.96
C THR A 93 13.44 14.03 -3.63
N LEU A 94 13.87 12.97 -2.92
CA LEU A 94 14.68 11.91 -3.50
C LEU A 94 13.94 11.17 -4.62
N GLY A 95 12.64 10.90 -4.46
CA GLY A 95 11.81 10.28 -5.49
C GLY A 95 11.68 11.14 -6.75
N ILE A 96 11.51 12.46 -6.60
CA ILE A 96 11.52 13.40 -7.73
C ILE A 96 12.88 13.39 -8.42
N ALA A 97 13.96 13.52 -7.64
CA ALA A 97 15.32 13.54 -8.18
C ALA A 97 15.64 12.24 -8.96
N ALA A 98 15.28 11.08 -8.40
CA ALA A 98 15.43 9.80 -9.07
C ALA A 98 14.63 9.72 -10.37
N GLY A 99 13.38 10.20 -10.37
CA GLY A 99 12.55 10.28 -11.57
C GLY A 99 13.21 11.09 -12.69
N VAL A 100 13.74 12.28 -12.35
CA VAL A 100 14.46 13.13 -13.31
C VAL A 100 15.73 12.46 -13.83
N VAL A 101 16.52 11.81 -12.96
CA VAL A 101 17.74 11.09 -13.36
C VAL A 101 17.45 9.94 -14.33
N ILE A 102 16.32 9.26 -14.16
CA ILE A 102 15.87 8.18 -15.06
C ILE A 102 15.29 8.74 -16.38
N GLY A 103 15.13 10.07 -16.48
CA GLY A 103 14.65 10.75 -17.68
C GLY A 103 13.13 10.93 -17.75
N LEU A 104 12.42 10.79 -16.62
CA LEU A 104 10.98 11.10 -16.60
C LEU A 104 10.77 12.60 -16.77
N PRO A 105 9.70 13.02 -17.47
CA PRO A 105 9.33 14.42 -17.54
C PRO A 105 8.90 14.91 -16.15
N THR A 106 9.13 16.19 -15.88
CA THR A 106 9.04 16.77 -14.53
C THR A 106 7.67 16.58 -13.88
N ASP A 107 6.60 16.62 -14.66
CA ASP A 107 5.23 16.34 -14.21
C ASP A 107 5.11 14.92 -13.64
N GLN A 108 5.64 13.91 -14.33
CA GLN A 108 5.62 12.52 -13.88
C GLN A 108 6.57 12.28 -12.70
N ALA A 109 7.74 12.92 -12.70
CA ALA A 109 8.70 12.83 -11.60
C ALA A 109 8.11 13.38 -10.28
N ILE A 110 7.31 14.45 -10.34
CA ILE A 110 6.58 14.97 -9.18
C ILE A 110 5.59 13.94 -8.65
N PHE A 111 4.80 13.30 -9.51
CA PHE A 111 3.87 12.24 -9.08
C PHE A 111 4.59 11.06 -8.43
N LEU A 112 5.73 10.65 -8.98
CA LEU A 112 6.57 9.60 -8.39
C LEU A 112 7.08 9.99 -7.00
N GLY A 113 7.56 11.22 -6.85
CA GLY A 113 8.00 11.75 -5.55
C GLY A 113 6.91 11.75 -4.50
N ILE A 114 5.71 12.23 -4.86
CA ILE A 114 4.55 12.22 -3.95
C ILE A 114 4.18 10.78 -3.55
N ALA A 115 4.12 9.86 -4.52
CA ALA A 115 3.83 8.45 -4.25
C ALA A 115 4.88 7.80 -3.34
N ALA A 116 6.16 8.10 -3.55
CA ALA A 116 7.25 7.60 -2.71
C ALA A 116 7.23 8.18 -1.30
N GLY A 117 7.01 9.50 -1.15
CA GLY A 117 6.99 10.19 0.13
C GLY A 117 5.79 9.81 1.01
N LEU A 118 4.65 9.50 0.40
CA LEU A 118 3.43 9.05 1.08
C LEU A 118 3.34 7.53 1.22
N SER A 119 4.37 6.79 0.83
CA SER A 119 4.40 5.34 0.93
C SER A 119 4.21 4.91 2.39
N SER A 120 3.19 4.09 2.62
CA SER A 120 2.73 3.78 3.97
C SER A 120 3.75 2.91 4.71
N THR A 121 4.14 3.33 5.92
CA THR A 121 4.97 2.55 6.85
C THR A 121 4.25 1.30 7.37
N ILE A 122 2.95 1.15 7.11
CA ILE A 122 2.13 0.00 7.52
C ILE A 122 2.62 -1.32 6.94
N VAL A 123 3.14 -1.32 5.71
CA VAL A 123 3.76 -2.52 5.13
C VAL A 123 5.06 -2.85 5.88
N GLY A 124 5.81 -1.83 6.28
CA GLY A 124 7.05 -1.99 7.05
C GLY A 124 6.81 -2.51 8.47
N THR A 125 5.80 -2.00 9.18
CA THR A 125 5.42 -2.51 10.50
C THR A 125 4.76 -3.88 10.42
N GLY A 126 3.89 -4.11 9.43
CA GLY A 126 3.29 -5.41 9.17
C GLY A 126 4.35 -6.49 8.93
N GLY A 127 5.31 -6.24 8.04
CA GLY A 127 6.42 -7.17 7.80
C GLY A 127 7.34 -7.38 9.01
N CYS A 128 7.49 -6.38 9.88
CA CYS A 128 8.27 -6.50 11.11
C CYS A 128 7.56 -7.38 12.16
N VAL A 129 6.26 -7.18 12.34
CA VAL A 129 5.42 -8.02 13.23
C VAL A 129 5.35 -9.46 12.71
N GLU A 130 5.12 -9.64 11.41
CA GLU A 130 5.03 -10.96 10.76
C GLU A 130 6.37 -11.72 10.79
N SER A 131 7.49 -11.00 10.73
CA SER A 131 8.85 -11.55 10.95
C SER A 131 9.08 -11.99 12.41
N LEU A 132 8.61 -11.21 13.39
CA LEU A 132 8.74 -11.55 14.82
C LEU A 132 7.89 -12.78 15.21
N ASP A 133 6.71 -12.93 14.61
CA ASP A 133 5.86 -14.12 14.75
C ASP A 133 6.53 -15.36 14.13
N GLY A 134 7.19 -15.21 12.99
CA GLY A 134 7.98 -16.28 12.36
C GLY A 134 9.19 -16.75 13.19
N VAL A 135 9.73 -15.90 14.06
CA VAL A 135 10.87 -16.21 14.96
C VAL A 135 10.40 -16.70 16.34
N GLY A 136 9.09 -16.74 16.61
CA GLY A 136 8.53 -17.24 17.87
C GLY A 136 8.74 -16.31 19.07
N ILE A 137 9.03 -15.02 18.83
CA ILE A 137 9.22 -14.00 19.87
C ILE A 137 7.91 -13.23 20.16
N GLY A 138 6.88 -13.42 19.33
CA GLY A 138 5.56 -12.76 19.45
C GLY A 138 4.59 -13.33 20.49
N ARG A 139 5.06 -13.90 21.62
CA ARG A 139 4.20 -14.26 22.76
C ARG A 139 4.64 -13.58 24.05
#